data_AF-A0A3M2LC11-F1
#
_entry.id   AF-A0A3M2LC11-F1
#
_cell.length_a   1.000
_cell.length_b   1.000
_cell.length_c   1.000
_cell.angle_alpha   90.00
_cell.angle_beta   90.00
_cell.angle_gamma   90.00
#
_symmetry.space_group_name_H-M   'P 1'
#
loop_
_entity.id
_entity.type
_entity.pdbx_description
1 polymer ?
#
loop_
_entity_poly.entity_id
_entity_poly.type
_entity_poly.pdbx_seq_one_letter_code
_entity_poly.pdbx_strand_id
1 'polypeptide(L)'
;MSAAEKAALPAKVHPLVRAFLDDPGAVRDVVRRFGSPAHLVFPQVFAENLERLRSVLRARLPDHRICYAHKVNRSRALLVTAAAAGVGVDVASAGELAAARRAGFGPERIEVTGPKGERLLRELVGAGVTVNVDNVWELGRLAELAAPGAPVPVLVRVGGFAGSAVSRFGVAPADIDTALRLLDANRSRIVLRGFAFHLDSGEVPERVRAVQECLALCERACDLGLAPTVLDVGGGLRQVFTADAEAYDGYVAALRESLRGRGPRMTWGGNTFGYQVDDTGVHGTPVFHKYGNTVTADRMLDELLTAPLPAHDRRSVAQVIGDNLLQLWLEPGKSLADHAGITVAAVEFVKNAADGSTLVNLDLSRDCVTPADQEVMVDPLLLPGAGRGAHPGTPVGVFLAGQLCLERDLITNHLVRLPWLPEPGDLVVFPNTAAYHSDLSAASAALHPPVPKLAVTHGPGGFTVCPDSDYRAAGATTATVGSSGFADRLHSDPTVPPVTTAAAASGGTNVPEPGAALSVPGTTVRGSGEVSPPATVPPVPDAAPTSGGR
;
A
#
# COMPACT_ATOMS: atom_id res chain seq x y z
N MET A 1 -15.71 -29.10 13.92
CA MET A 1 -15.28 -27.79 14.47
C MET A 1 -16.32 -27.24 15.43
N SER A 2 -15.91 -26.87 16.64
CA SER A 2 -16.74 -26.12 17.58
C SER A 2 -17.14 -24.75 17.01
N ALA A 3 -18.19 -24.11 17.54
CA ALA A 3 -18.58 -22.76 17.12
C ALA A 3 -17.45 -21.72 17.34
N ALA A 4 -16.55 -21.99 18.29
CA ALA A 4 -15.37 -21.19 18.58
C ALA A 4 -14.23 -21.37 17.56
N GLU A 5 -14.09 -22.56 16.97
CA GLU A 5 -13.11 -22.84 15.89
C GLU A 5 -13.56 -22.24 14.56
N LYS A 6 -14.87 -22.18 14.30
CA LYS A 6 -15.44 -21.56 13.09
C LYS A 6 -15.32 -20.02 13.06
N ALA A 7 -14.79 -19.41 14.12
CA ALA A 7 -14.69 -17.96 14.28
C ALA A 7 -13.24 -17.44 14.26
N ALA A 8 -12.27 -18.27 13.87
CA ALA A 8 -10.87 -17.85 13.70
C ALA A 8 -10.57 -17.52 12.22
N LEU A 9 -9.64 -16.61 12.00
CA LEU A 9 -9.13 -16.19 10.70
C LEU A 9 -7.62 -16.45 10.63
N PRO A 10 -7.18 -17.71 10.48
CA PRO A 10 -5.76 -18.04 10.52
C PRO A 10 -4.99 -17.33 9.41
N ALA A 11 -3.93 -16.61 9.79
CA ALA A 11 -3.06 -15.95 8.83
C ALA A 11 -2.16 -16.96 8.10
N LYS A 12 -1.96 -16.74 6.80
CA LYS A 12 -0.88 -17.35 6.05
C LYS A 12 0.44 -16.67 6.44
N VAL A 13 1.46 -17.47 6.74
CA VAL A 13 2.79 -17.01 7.12
C VAL A 13 3.81 -17.67 6.20
N HIS A 14 4.73 -16.88 5.63
CA HIS A 14 5.79 -17.43 4.80
C HIS A 14 6.71 -18.36 5.61
N PRO A 15 7.19 -19.49 5.05
CA PRO A 15 8.07 -20.42 5.79
C PRO A 15 9.29 -19.76 6.43
N LEU A 16 9.97 -18.83 5.75
CA LEU A 16 11.10 -18.09 6.32
C LEU A 16 10.70 -17.22 7.51
N VAL A 17 9.53 -16.57 7.43
CA VAL A 17 9.00 -15.74 8.52
C VAL A 17 8.59 -16.62 9.69
N ARG A 18 7.94 -17.76 9.43
CA ARG A 18 7.61 -18.76 10.46
C ARG A 18 8.88 -19.27 11.14
N ALA A 19 9.92 -19.61 10.38
CA ALA A 19 11.19 -20.03 10.94
C ALA A 19 11.84 -18.96 11.83
N PHE A 20 11.72 -17.67 11.48
CA PHE A 20 12.18 -16.57 12.34
C PHE A 20 11.37 -16.44 13.63
N LEU A 21 10.05 -16.62 13.55
CA LEU A 21 9.16 -16.56 14.72
C LEU A 21 9.37 -17.75 15.66
N ASP A 22 9.69 -18.91 15.10
CA ASP A 22 9.93 -20.15 15.84
C ASP A 22 11.38 -20.24 16.36
N ASP A 23 12.31 -19.43 15.86
CA ASP A 23 13.70 -19.37 16.32
C ASP A 23 13.76 -18.84 17.77
N PRO A 24 14.18 -19.67 18.75
CA PRO A 24 14.12 -19.32 20.15
C PRO A 24 14.85 -18.02 20.49
N GLY A 25 14.09 -17.00 20.84
CA GLY A 25 14.62 -15.71 21.27
C GLY A 25 14.84 -14.68 20.17
N ALA A 26 14.70 -15.03 18.89
CA ALA A 26 14.96 -14.11 17.78
C ALA A 26 14.09 -12.83 17.85
N VAL A 27 12.78 -12.98 18.03
CA VAL A 27 11.85 -11.84 18.18
C VAL A 27 12.12 -11.08 19.49
N ARG A 28 12.47 -11.79 20.56
CA ARG A 28 12.79 -11.16 21.85
C ARG A 28 14.06 -10.33 21.78
N ASP A 29 15.06 -10.80 21.05
CA ASP A 29 16.30 -10.06 20.81
C ASP A 29 16.07 -8.81 19.97
N VAL A 30 15.13 -8.85 19.03
CA VAL A 30 14.67 -7.64 18.33
C VAL A 30 14.12 -6.63 19.34
N VAL A 31 13.12 -7.02 20.14
CA VAL A 31 12.48 -6.11 21.10
C VAL A 31 13.50 -5.59 22.13
N ARG A 32 14.40 -6.44 22.61
CA ARG A 32 15.46 -6.07 23.56
C ARG A 32 16.46 -5.07 22.96
N ARG A 33 16.83 -5.23 21.70
CA ARG A 33 17.87 -4.41 21.04
C ARG A 33 17.33 -3.13 20.43
N PHE A 34 16.12 -3.16 19.88
CA PHE A 34 15.56 -2.08 19.06
C PHE A 34 14.26 -1.49 19.64
N GLY A 35 13.71 -2.09 20.69
CA GLY A 35 12.44 -1.69 21.28
C GLY A 35 11.24 -2.35 20.60
N SER A 36 10.07 -2.09 21.19
CA SER A 36 8.75 -2.37 20.63
C SER A 36 8.00 -1.03 20.53
N PRO A 37 7.17 -0.85 19.50
CA PRO A 37 6.90 -1.77 18.39
C PRO A 37 8.04 -1.78 17.36
N ALA A 38 8.05 -2.79 16.48
CA ALA A 38 9.04 -2.90 15.41
C ALA A 38 8.44 -3.46 14.10
N HIS A 39 8.77 -2.84 12.98
CA HIS A 39 8.51 -3.38 11.64
C HIS A 39 9.70 -4.22 11.19
N LEU A 40 9.46 -5.48 10.88
CA LEU A 40 10.46 -6.40 10.36
C LEU A 40 10.15 -6.67 8.88
N VAL A 41 11.13 -6.43 8.01
CA VAL A 41 11.05 -6.76 6.58
C VAL A 41 12.02 -7.88 6.22
N PHE A 42 11.63 -8.74 5.28
CA PHE A 42 12.38 -9.91 4.85
C PHE A 42 12.73 -9.81 3.36
N PRO A 43 13.88 -9.19 3.02
CA PRO A 43 14.35 -9.07 1.64
C PRO A 43 14.41 -10.38 0.85
N GLN A 44 14.71 -11.50 1.50
CA GLN A 44 14.72 -12.82 0.85
C GLN A 44 13.33 -13.26 0.37
N VAL A 45 12.27 -13.00 1.16
CA VAL A 45 10.89 -13.29 0.73
C VAL A 45 10.49 -12.41 -0.46
N PHE A 46 10.87 -11.13 -0.44
CA PHE A 46 10.67 -10.24 -1.58
C PHE A 46 11.36 -10.75 -2.84
N ALA A 47 12.61 -11.21 -2.72
CA ALA A 47 13.37 -11.77 -3.83
C ALA A 47 12.74 -13.07 -4.37
N GLU A 48 12.22 -13.94 -3.50
CA GLU A 48 11.48 -15.14 -3.90
C GLU A 48 10.20 -14.80 -4.67
N ASN A 49 9.41 -13.84 -4.18
CA ASN A 49 8.20 -13.37 -4.87
C ASN A 49 8.52 -12.80 -6.25
N LEU A 50 9.59 -12.00 -6.34
CA LEU A 50 10.08 -11.48 -7.61
C LEU A 50 10.45 -12.59 -8.59
N GLU A 51 11.18 -13.61 -8.13
CA GLU A 51 11.58 -14.72 -9.01
C GLU A 51 10.39 -15.57 -9.47
N ARG A 52 9.35 -15.75 -8.64
CA ARG A 52 8.09 -16.41 -9.06
C ARG A 52 7.44 -15.67 -10.24
N LEU A 53 7.31 -14.34 -10.14
CA LEU A 53 6.76 -13.53 -11.24
C LEU A 53 7.65 -13.56 -12.49
N ARG A 54 8.97 -13.45 -12.31
CA ARG A 54 9.94 -13.55 -13.41
C ARG A 54 9.89 -14.89 -14.12
N SER A 55 9.71 -15.99 -13.39
CA SER A 55 9.62 -17.33 -13.97
C SER A 55 8.42 -17.43 -14.93
N VAL A 56 7.27 -16.88 -14.54
CA VAL A 56 6.08 -16.82 -15.43
C VAL A 56 6.38 -16.00 -16.67
N LEU A 57 6.97 -14.81 -16.51
CA LEU A 57 7.30 -13.94 -17.65
C LEU A 57 8.31 -14.57 -18.60
N ARG A 58 9.42 -15.15 -18.10
CA ARG A 58 10.41 -15.84 -18.95
C ARG A 58 9.79 -16.99 -19.75
N ALA A 59 8.79 -17.68 -19.19
CA ALA A 59 8.12 -18.80 -19.86
C ALA A 59 7.11 -18.36 -20.94
N ARG A 60 6.53 -17.15 -20.82
CA ARG A 60 5.44 -16.69 -21.69
C ARG A 60 5.82 -15.55 -22.62
N LEU A 61 6.61 -14.60 -22.13
CA LEU A 61 6.97 -13.37 -22.83
C LEU A 61 8.38 -12.89 -22.40
N PRO A 62 9.43 -13.31 -23.10
CA PRO A 62 10.82 -13.03 -22.72
C PRO A 62 11.17 -11.53 -22.65
N ASP A 63 10.62 -10.71 -23.54
CA ASP A 63 10.82 -9.26 -23.50
C ASP A 63 9.83 -8.59 -22.54
N HIS A 64 10.28 -8.42 -21.30
CA HIS A 64 9.47 -7.87 -20.23
C HIS A 64 10.32 -7.03 -19.27
N ARG A 65 9.63 -6.20 -18.51
CA ARG A 65 10.20 -5.46 -17.39
C ARG A 65 9.25 -5.48 -16.20
N ILE A 66 9.80 -5.81 -15.05
CA ILE A 66 9.12 -5.60 -13.76
C ILE A 66 9.63 -4.27 -13.21
N CYS A 67 8.71 -3.38 -12.83
CA CYS A 67 8.95 -2.15 -12.10
C CYS A 67 8.40 -2.34 -10.68
N TYR A 68 9.26 -2.40 -9.65
CA TYR A 68 8.77 -2.47 -8.27
C TYR A 68 8.02 -1.18 -7.93
N ALA A 69 6.72 -1.26 -7.63
CA ALA A 69 5.94 -0.11 -7.20
C ALA A 69 6.32 0.26 -5.76
N HIS A 70 7.22 1.23 -5.59
CA HIS A 70 7.86 1.54 -4.31
C HIS A 70 6.89 2.06 -3.26
N LYS A 71 5.81 2.74 -3.69
CA LYS A 71 4.72 3.29 -2.85
C LYS A 71 4.12 2.33 -1.83
N VAL A 72 4.28 1.02 -2.01
CA VAL A 72 3.78 0.01 -1.07
C VAL A 72 4.55 -0.04 0.25
N ASN A 73 5.83 0.34 0.26
CA ASN A 73 6.65 0.28 1.48
C ASN A 73 7.85 1.22 1.40
N ARG A 74 8.10 1.97 2.47
CA ARG A 74 9.24 2.90 2.60
C ARG A 74 10.59 2.21 2.85
N SER A 75 10.63 0.87 2.88
CA SER A 75 11.82 0.08 3.18
C SER A 75 12.91 0.29 2.12
N ARG A 76 14.06 0.76 2.58
CA ARG A 76 15.29 0.79 1.81
C ARG A 76 15.78 -0.64 1.54
N ALA A 77 15.61 -1.58 2.45
CA ALA A 77 16.06 -2.95 2.25
C ALA A 77 15.35 -3.65 1.07
N LEU A 78 14.03 -3.47 0.96
CA LEU A 78 13.26 -3.97 -0.19
C LEU A 78 13.69 -3.26 -1.49
N LEU A 79 13.85 -1.93 -1.44
CA LEU A 79 14.26 -1.14 -2.61
C LEU A 79 15.67 -1.52 -3.12
N VAL A 80 16.65 -1.69 -2.23
CA VAL A 80 18.01 -2.13 -2.58
C VAL A 80 18.01 -3.57 -3.10
N THR A 81 17.13 -4.42 -2.59
CA THR A 81 16.98 -5.79 -3.10
C THR A 81 16.42 -5.80 -4.52
N ALA A 82 15.43 -4.94 -4.81
CA ALA A 82 14.95 -4.72 -6.17
C ALA A 82 16.06 -4.17 -7.10
N ALA A 83 16.85 -3.20 -6.61
CA ALA A 83 17.96 -2.63 -7.37
C ALA A 83 18.99 -3.71 -7.75
N ALA A 84 19.42 -4.51 -6.77
CA ALA A 84 20.38 -5.60 -6.94
C ALA A 84 19.84 -6.72 -7.85
N ALA A 85 18.53 -6.96 -7.84
CA ALA A 85 17.90 -7.94 -8.72
C ALA A 85 17.80 -7.48 -10.18
N GLY A 86 18.13 -6.22 -10.51
CA GLY A 86 18.12 -5.72 -11.88
C GLY A 86 16.73 -5.33 -12.43
N VAL A 87 15.69 -5.23 -11.60
CA VAL A 87 14.36 -4.77 -12.04
C VAL A 87 14.29 -3.25 -12.20
N GLY A 88 13.24 -2.72 -12.82
CA GLY A 88 12.90 -1.30 -12.73
C GLY A 88 12.26 -0.94 -11.39
N VAL A 89 11.96 0.34 -11.19
CA VAL A 89 11.18 0.85 -10.06
C VAL A 89 10.14 1.87 -10.56
N ASP A 90 8.92 1.75 -10.06
CA ASP A 90 7.86 2.75 -10.19
C ASP A 90 7.87 3.63 -8.93
N VAL A 91 8.03 4.94 -9.13
CA VAL A 91 7.98 5.97 -8.08
C VAL A 91 6.87 6.98 -8.34
N ALA A 92 6.25 7.51 -7.30
CA ALA A 92 5.13 8.44 -7.39
C ALA A 92 5.41 9.84 -6.82
N SER A 93 6.64 10.10 -6.35
CA SER A 93 7.02 11.40 -5.78
C SER A 93 8.51 11.70 -5.91
N ALA A 94 8.89 12.97 -5.71
CA ALA A 94 10.29 13.39 -5.64
C ALA A 94 11.07 12.65 -4.53
N GLY A 95 10.43 12.36 -3.40
CA GLY A 95 11.05 11.62 -2.30
C GLY A 95 11.37 10.17 -2.68
N GLU A 96 10.44 9.51 -3.36
CA GLU A 96 10.64 8.15 -3.88
C GLU A 96 11.67 8.13 -5.02
N LEU A 97 11.66 9.12 -5.92
CA LEU A 97 12.69 9.27 -6.96
C LEU A 97 14.10 9.41 -6.36
N ALA A 98 14.24 10.24 -5.31
CA ALA A 98 15.51 10.38 -4.60
C ALA A 98 15.91 9.09 -3.85
N ALA A 99 14.95 8.34 -3.30
CA ALA A 99 15.21 7.04 -2.68
C ALA A 99 15.69 6.01 -3.71
N ALA A 100 15.03 5.92 -4.86
CA ALA A 100 15.42 5.03 -5.97
C ALA A 100 16.84 5.32 -6.46
N ARG A 101 17.18 6.59 -6.71
CA ARG A 101 18.54 6.99 -7.11
C ARG A 101 19.58 6.58 -6.06
N ARG A 102 19.33 6.83 -4.78
CA ARG A 102 20.24 6.42 -3.68
C ARG A 102 20.37 4.90 -3.52
N ALA A 103 19.35 4.14 -3.91
CA ALA A 103 19.39 2.68 -3.91
C ALA A 103 20.16 2.10 -5.12
N GLY A 104 20.56 2.94 -6.09
CA GLY A 104 21.38 2.54 -7.24
C GLY A 104 20.59 2.29 -8.53
N PHE A 105 19.34 2.76 -8.63
CA PHE A 105 18.62 2.70 -9.90
C PHE A 105 19.15 3.76 -10.88
N GLY A 106 19.57 3.32 -12.07
CA GLY A 106 19.81 4.19 -13.22
C GLY A 106 18.52 4.82 -13.73
N PRO A 107 18.57 6.01 -14.34
CA PRO A 107 17.36 6.72 -14.79
C PRO A 107 16.51 5.90 -15.76
N GLU A 108 17.13 5.12 -16.64
CA GLU A 108 16.45 4.23 -17.58
C GLU A 108 15.64 3.14 -16.89
N ARG A 109 15.98 2.81 -15.63
CA ARG A 109 15.27 1.83 -14.78
C ARG A 109 14.19 2.46 -13.90
N ILE A 110 13.96 3.77 -14.02
CA ILE A 110 12.95 4.46 -13.22
C ILE A 110 11.79 4.90 -14.11
N GLU A 111 10.59 4.59 -13.64
CA GLU A 111 9.34 5.13 -14.13
C GLU A 111 8.70 6.01 -13.06
N VAL A 112 8.04 7.10 -13.48
CA VAL A 112 7.34 8.00 -12.56
C VAL A 112 5.85 8.01 -12.85
N THR A 113 5.05 7.40 -11.97
CA THR A 113 3.59 7.37 -12.02
C THR A 113 2.96 8.38 -11.06
N GLY A 114 1.63 8.33 -10.92
CA GLY A 114 0.86 9.20 -10.04
C GLY A 114 0.68 10.62 -10.58
N PRO A 115 -0.12 11.47 -9.92
CA PRO A 115 -0.37 12.83 -10.36
C PRO A 115 0.86 13.70 -10.12
N LYS A 116 1.32 14.42 -11.13
CA LYS A 116 2.56 15.21 -11.09
C LYS A 116 2.23 16.69 -11.24
N GLY A 117 2.58 17.47 -10.21
CA GLY A 117 2.52 18.93 -10.30
C GLY A 117 3.74 19.53 -11.00
N GLU A 118 3.66 20.83 -11.30
CA GLU A 118 4.69 21.65 -11.96
C GLU A 118 6.11 21.38 -11.46
N ARG A 119 6.31 21.37 -10.13
CA ARG A 119 7.63 21.18 -9.51
C ARG A 119 8.24 19.83 -9.86
N LEU A 120 7.44 18.76 -9.82
CA LEU A 120 7.91 17.42 -10.15
C LEU A 120 8.16 17.29 -11.64
N LEU A 121 7.29 17.80 -12.51
CA LEU A 121 7.51 17.77 -13.96
C LEU A 121 8.84 18.43 -14.37
N ARG A 122 9.18 19.58 -13.78
CA ARG A 122 10.49 20.23 -14.01
C ARG A 122 11.68 19.38 -13.57
N GLU A 123 11.55 18.63 -12.49
CA GLU A 123 12.59 17.71 -12.01
C GLU A 123 12.78 16.50 -12.94
N LEU A 124 11.72 16.08 -13.62
CA LEU A 124 11.73 14.91 -14.52
C LEU A 124 12.27 15.24 -15.91
N VAL A 125 12.14 16.48 -16.37
CA VAL A 125 12.69 16.91 -17.67
C VAL A 125 14.22 16.82 -17.64
N GLY A 126 14.79 16.07 -18.58
CA GLY A 126 16.23 15.81 -18.63
C GLY A 126 16.74 14.77 -17.62
N ALA A 127 15.86 14.19 -16.78
CA ALA A 127 16.25 13.18 -15.81
C ALA A 127 16.54 11.80 -16.43
N GLY A 128 16.16 11.59 -17.69
CA GLY A 128 16.31 10.31 -18.40
C GLY A 128 15.36 9.20 -17.94
N VAL A 129 14.41 9.51 -17.07
CA VAL A 129 13.38 8.58 -16.57
C VAL A 129 12.19 8.52 -17.52
N THR A 130 11.42 7.43 -17.49
CA THR A 130 10.14 7.36 -18.20
C THR A 130 9.06 8.04 -17.37
N VAL A 131 8.37 9.03 -17.93
CA VAL A 131 7.26 9.72 -17.26
C VAL A 131 5.93 9.13 -17.73
N ASN A 132 5.17 8.53 -16.82
CA ASN A 132 3.85 8.00 -17.12
C ASN A 132 2.81 9.12 -16.95
N VAL A 133 2.41 9.79 -18.02
CA VAL A 133 1.55 10.97 -17.97
C VAL A 133 0.12 10.59 -17.60
N ASP A 134 -0.42 11.25 -16.57
CA ASP A 134 -1.73 10.91 -16.01
C ASP A 134 -2.88 11.69 -16.67
N ASN A 135 -2.57 12.80 -17.37
CA ASN A 135 -3.55 13.67 -18.02
C ASN A 135 -2.89 14.51 -19.13
N VAL A 136 -3.71 15.15 -19.98
CA VAL A 136 -3.23 15.97 -21.10
C VAL A 136 -2.45 17.22 -20.67
N TRP A 137 -2.72 17.75 -19.46
CA TRP A 137 -2.00 18.90 -18.93
C TRP A 137 -0.55 18.53 -18.61
N GLU A 138 -0.31 17.38 -17.97
CA GLU A 138 1.05 16.89 -17.72
C GLU A 138 1.83 16.71 -19.03
N LEU A 139 1.21 16.11 -20.04
CA LEU A 139 1.83 15.90 -21.35
C LEU A 139 2.18 17.21 -22.05
N GLY A 140 1.23 18.16 -22.11
CA GLY A 140 1.47 19.48 -22.69
C GLY A 140 2.56 20.23 -21.92
N ARG A 141 2.56 20.13 -20.59
CA ARG A 141 3.56 20.81 -19.77
C ARG A 141 4.96 20.24 -19.92
N LEU A 142 5.10 18.92 -20.06
CA LEU A 142 6.38 18.29 -20.42
C LEU A 142 6.88 18.78 -21.78
N ALA A 143 6.00 18.90 -22.77
CA ALA A 143 6.36 19.40 -24.10
C ALA A 143 6.86 20.85 -24.06
N GLU A 144 6.26 21.70 -23.23
CA GLU A 144 6.70 23.09 -23.04
C GLU A 144 8.07 23.18 -22.34
N LEU A 145 8.30 22.33 -21.33
CA LEU A 145 9.51 22.35 -20.52
C LEU A 145 10.71 21.65 -21.18
N ALA A 146 10.48 20.61 -21.97
CA ALA A 146 11.52 19.81 -22.59
C ALA A 146 12.19 20.55 -23.75
N ALA A 147 13.52 20.59 -23.80
CA ALA A 147 14.25 21.19 -24.92
C ALA A 147 14.22 20.28 -26.16
N PRO A 148 14.20 20.83 -27.39
CA PRO A 148 14.39 20.04 -28.60
C PRO A 148 15.75 19.33 -28.55
N GLY A 149 15.78 18.02 -28.82
CA GLY A 149 17.01 17.21 -28.81
C GLY A 149 17.34 16.53 -27.48
N ALA A 150 16.58 16.79 -26.41
CA ALA A 150 16.63 16.04 -25.16
C ALA A 150 15.22 15.52 -24.80
N PRO A 151 14.63 14.65 -25.64
CA PRO A 151 13.23 14.31 -25.51
C PRO A 151 12.94 13.52 -24.24
N VAL A 152 11.80 13.80 -23.62
CA VAL A 152 11.32 13.08 -22.44
C VAL A 152 10.63 11.79 -22.89
N PRO A 153 11.08 10.60 -22.42
CA PRO A 153 10.36 9.35 -22.66
C PRO A 153 9.05 9.35 -21.88
N VAL A 154 7.93 9.10 -22.55
CA VAL A 154 6.61 9.09 -21.92
C VAL A 154 5.84 7.80 -22.18
N LEU A 155 5.13 7.32 -21.16
CA LEU A 155 3.99 6.43 -21.32
C LEU A 155 2.73 7.26 -21.14
N VAL A 156 1.67 6.98 -21.91
CA VAL A 156 0.36 7.60 -21.69
C VAL A 156 -0.49 6.65 -20.85
N ARG A 157 -0.81 7.02 -19.61
CA ARG A 157 -1.76 6.28 -18.80
C ARG A 157 -3.17 6.49 -19.33
N VAL A 158 -3.88 5.40 -19.58
CA VAL A 158 -5.28 5.42 -20.02
C VAL A 158 -6.17 5.00 -18.85
N GLY A 159 -7.27 5.72 -18.68
CA GLY A 159 -8.30 5.44 -17.69
C GLY A 159 -9.69 5.36 -18.34
N GLY A 160 -10.69 4.93 -17.56
CA GLY A 160 -12.09 4.96 -18.02
C GLY A 160 -12.47 3.90 -19.06
N PHE A 161 -11.82 2.73 -19.04
CA PHE A 161 -12.16 1.59 -19.90
C PHE A 161 -13.62 1.15 -19.73
N ALA A 162 -14.21 0.63 -20.81
CA ALA A 162 -15.61 0.20 -20.78
C ALA A 162 -15.85 -0.90 -19.73
N GLY A 163 -16.85 -0.70 -18.87
CA GLY A 163 -17.21 -1.63 -17.80
C GLY A 163 -16.23 -1.67 -16.62
N SER A 164 -15.29 -0.72 -16.54
CA SER A 164 -14.45 -0.51 -15.36
C SER A 164 -15.05 0.55 -14.44
N ALA A 165 -14.70 0.50 -13.15
CA ALA A 165 -15.06 1.57 -12.22
C ALA A 165 -14.46 2.91 -12.65
N VAL A 166 -15.19 4.01 -12.38
CA VAL A 166 -14.69 5.36 -12.65
C VAL A 166 -13.45 5.61 -11.82
N SER A 167 -12.35 5.96 -12.50
CA SER A 167 -11.08 6.31 -11.88
C SER A 167 -10.76 7.78 -12.13
N ARG A 168 -10.12 8.41 -11.15
CA ARG A 168 -9.59 9.78 -11.28
C ARG A 168 -8.26 9.85 -12.02
N PHE A 169 -7.70 8.70 -12.41
CA PHE A 169 -6.37 8.58 -12.98
C PHE A 169 -6.41 8.18 -14.45
N GLY A 170 -5.40 8.62 -15.18
CA GLY A 170 -5.23 8.37 -16.60
C GLY A 170 -6.00 9.33 -17.49
N VAL A 171 -5.53 9.46 -18.73
CA VAL A 171 -6.19 10.20 -19.80
C VAL A 171 -7.51 9.49 -20.13
N ALA A 172 -8.61 10.22 -20.03
CA ALA A 172 -9.94 9.70 -20.35
C ALA A 172 -10.08 9.48 -21.86
N PRO A 173 -10.97 8.56 -22.31
CA PRO A 173 -11.13 8.26 -23.73
C PRO A 173 -11.44 9.50 -24.59
N ALA A 174 -12.19 10.47 -24.05
CA ALA A 174 -12.52 11.73 -24.72
C ALA A 174 -11.30 12.63 -25.00
N ASP A 175 -10.21 12.47 -24.24
CA ASP A 175 -9.01 13.30 -24.33
C ASP A 175 -7.85 12.62 -25.08
N ILE A 176 -8.02 11.35 -25.48
CA ILE A 176 -6.97 10.58 -26.17
C ILE A 176 -6.55 11.24 -27.48
N ASP A 177 -7.50 11.76 -28.27
CA ASP A 177 -7.18 12.44 -29.53
C ASP A 177 -6.34 13.70 -29.30
N THR A 178 -6.59 14.40 -28.19
CA THR A 178 -5.78 15.55 -27.79
C THR A 178 -4.37 15.12 -27.40
N ALA A 179 -4.24 14.03 -26.63
CA ALA A 179 -2.93 13.48 -26.27
C ALA A 179 -2.13 13.05 -27.51
N LEU A 180 -2.75 12.36 -28.46
CA LEU A 180 -2.11 11.93 -29.71
C LEU A 180 -1.65 13.13 -30.57
N ARG A 181 -2.48 14.17 -30.70
CA ARG A 181 -2.08 15.41 -31.39
C ARG A 181 -0.89 16.11 -30.72
N LEU A 182 -0.87 16.14 -29.39
CA LEU A 182 0.25 16.72 -28.64
C LEU A 182 1.54 15.94 -28.86
N LEU A 183 1.47 14.61 -28.86
CA LEU A 183 2.62 13.74 -29.15
C LEU A 183 3.16 13.96 -30.56
N ASP A 184 2.26 13.99 -31.55
CA ASP A 184 2.62 14.22 -32.95
C ASP A 184 3.29 15.59 -33.17
N ALA A 185 2.74 16.65 -32.58
CA ALA A 185 3.27 18.00 -32.70
C ALA A 185 4.62 18.20 -31.98
N ASN A 186 4.98 17.34 -31.02
CA ASN A 186 6.14 17.53 -30.14
C ASN A 186 7.17 16.39 -30.19
N ARG A 187 7.28 15.68 -31.32
CA ARG A 187 8.22 14.56 -31.52
C ARG A 187 9.69 14.85 -31.20
N SER A 188 10.14 16.10 -31.32
CA SER A 188 11.52 16.49 -30.99
C SER A 188 11.77 16.70 -29.50
N ARG A 189 10.70 16.72 -28.69
CA ARG A 189 10.69 17.02 -27.25
C ARG A 189 10.12 15.88 -26.42
N ILE A 190 9.28 15.03 -27.00
CA ILE A 190 8.62 13.91 -26.34
C ILE A 190 8.79 12.65 -27.19
N VAL A 191 9.17 11.55 -26.55
CA VAL A 191 9.23 10.23 -27.18
C VAL A 191 8.16 9.35 -26.55
N LEU A 192 7.13 9.01 -27.33
CA LEU A 192 6.13 8.02 -26.91
C LEU A 192 6.80 6.64 -26.80
N ARG A 193 6.87 6.11 -25.59
CA ARG A 193 7.24 4.71 -25.33
C ARG A 193 6.06 3.78 -25.53
N GLY A 194 4.84 4.25 -25.26
CA GLY A 194 3.61 3.50 -25.47
C GLY A 194 2.53 3.87 -24.46
N PHE A 195 1.67 2.91 -24.14
CA PHE A 195 0.49 3.12 -23.33
C PHE A 195 0.55 2.30 -22.05
N ALA A 196 -0.08 2.83 -21.01
CA ALA A 196 -0.10 2.24 -19.68
C ALA A 196 -1.52 2.21 -19.13
N PHE A 197 -1.82 1.28 -18.23
CA PHE A 197 -3.03 1.33 -17.42
C PHE A 197 -2.83 0.71 -16.05
N HIS A 198 -3.71 1.04 -15.12
CA HIS A 198 -3.76 0.41 -13.80
C HIS A 198 -5.22 0.25 -13.37
N LEU A 199 -5.62 -0.97 -13.06
CA LEU A 199 -6.96 -1.28 -12.57
C LEU A 199 -6.90 -1.66 -11.09
N ASP A 200 -7.83 -1.13 -10.30
CA ASP A 200 -8.04 -1.52 -8.90
C ASP A 200 -8.69 -2.92 -8.80
N SER A 201 -9.24 -3.41 -9.91
CA SER A 201 -9.76 -4.77 -10.04
C SER A 201 -8.64 -5.79 -10.27
N GLY A 202 -8.78 -6.93 -9.60
CA GLY A 202 -7.96 -8.10 -9.80
C GLY A 202 -8.56 -9.08 -10.82
N GLU A 203 -9.62 -8.71 -11.54
CA GLU A 203 -10.32 -9.61 -12.46
C GLU A 203 -9.62 -9.64 -13.83
N VAL A 204 -9.28 -10.84 -14.30
CA VAL A 204 -8.58 -11.04 -15.59
C VAL A 204 -9.39 -10.49 -16.77
N PRO A 205 -10.72 -10.69 -16.88
CA PRO A 205 -11.49 -10.15 -18.01
C PRO A 205 -11.43 -8.63 -18.15
N GLU A 206 -11.38 -7.87 -17.05
CA GLU A 206 -11.22 -6.41 -17.08
C GLU A 206 -9.85 -6.01 -17.64
N ARG A 207 -8.79 -6.71 -17.21
CA ARG A 207 -7.42 -6.47 -17.68
C ARG A 207 -7.26 -6.80 -19.16
N VAL A 208 -7.87 -7.89 -19.63
CA VAL A 208 -7.87 -8.26 -21.05
C VAL A 208 -8.51 -7.16 -21.90
N ARG A 209 -9.63 -6.57 -21.47
CA ARG A 209 -10.26 -5.44 -22.16
C ARG A 209 -9.33 -4.22 -22.22
N ALA A 210 -8.70 -3.86 -21.09
CA ALA A 210 -7.75 -2.75 -21.05
C ALA A 210 -6.53 -2.97 -21.96
N VAL A 211 -6.01 -4.21 -22.02
CA VAL A 211 -4.95 -4.60 -22.98
C VAL A 211 -5.42 -4.38 -24.42
N GLN A 212 -6.61 -4.86 -24.79
CA GLN A 212 -7.15 -4.68 -26.15
C GLN A 212 -7.28 -3.21 -26.54
N GLU A 213 -7.83 -2.39 -25.63
CA GLU A 213 -7.98 -0.95 -25.88
C GLU A 213 -6.61 -0.27 -26.04
N CYS A 214 -5.61 -0.63 -25.22
CA CYS A 214 -4.26 -0.08 -25.36
C CYS A 214 -3.54 -0.55 -26.63
N LEU A 215 -3.75 -1.79 -27.07
CA LEU A 215 -3.21 -2.27 -28.35
C LEU A 215 -3.79 -1.49 -29.54
N ALA A 216 -5.09 -1.21 -29.53
CA ALA A 216 -5.71 -0.35 -30.55
C ALA A 216 -5.14 1.08 -30.52
N LEU A 217 -4.76 1.59 -29.35
CA LEU A 217 -4.06 2.88 -29.24
C LEU A 217 -2.63 2.83 -29.80
N CYS A 218 -1.91 1.72 -29.63
CA CYS A 218 -0.62 1.50 -30.29
C CYS A 218 -0.77 1.58 -31.81
N GLU A 219 -1.76 0.90 -32.39
CA GLU A 219 -2.05 0.95 -33.83
C GLU A 219 -2.33 2.38 -34.30
N ARG A 220 -3.21 3.10 -33.60
CA ARG A 220 -3.51 4.51 -33.92
C ARG A 220 -2.29 5.43 -33.81
N ALA A 221 -1.40 5.18 -32.86
CA ALA A 221 -0.15 5.92 -32.74
C ALA A 221 0.79 5.61 -33.92
N CYS A 222 0.85 4.35 -34.36
CA CYS A 222 1.60 3.95 -35.56
C CYS A 222 1.06 4.60 -36.83
N ASP A 223 -0.27 4.74 -36.98
CA ASP A 223 -0.89 5.45 -38.13
C ASP A 223 -0.48 6.92 -38.21
N LEU A 224 -0.23 7.54 -37.05
CA LEU A 224 0.32 8.89 -37.00
C LEU A 224 1.83 8.90 -37.33
N GLY A 225 2.51 7.76 -37.35
CA GLY A 225 3.96 7.65 -37.51
C GLY A 225 4.75 7.80 -36.21
N LEU A 226 4.10 7.57 -35.06
CA LEU A 226 4.77 7.33 -33.78
C LEU A 226 5.19 5.85 -33.71
N ALA A 227 6.08 5.49 -32.77
CA ALA A 227 6.62 4.14 -32.66
C ALA A 227 6.59 3.64 -31.20
N PRO A 228 5.39 3.34 -30.66
CA PRO A 228 5.28 2.76 -29.32
C PRO A 228 5.95 1.37 -29.29
N THR A 229 6.67 1.08 -28.20
CA THR A 229 7.44 -0.15 -27.96
C THR A 229 7.12 -0.80 -26.63
N VAL A 230 6.25 -0.19 -25.82
CA VAL A 230 5.94 -0.61 -24.45
C VAL A 230 4.43 -0.67 -24.26
N LEU A 231 3.96 -1.74 -23.66
CA LEU A 231 2.65 -1.81 -23.04
C LEU A 231 2.84 -2.05 -21.54
N ASP A 232 2.42 -1.09 -20.72
CA ASP A 232 2.43 -1.25 -19.26
C ASP A 232 1.04 -1.64 -18.76
N VAL A 233 0.95 -2.81 -18.12
CA VAL A 233 -0.32 -3.34 -17.59
C VAL A 233 -0.51 -3.04 -16.10
N GLY A 234 0.37 -2.21 -15.54
CA GLY A 234 0.34 -1.73 -14.18
C GLY A 234 0.53 -2.83 -13.14
N GLY A 235 0.05 -2.54 -11.93
CA GLY A 235 0.09 -3.43 -10.78
C GLY A 235 -1.25 -4.14 -10.55
N GLY A 236 -1.63 -4.29 -9.28
CA GLY A 236 -2.90 -4.90 -8.88
C GLY A 236 -2.90 -6.43 -8.82
N LEU A 237 -1.72 -7.06 -8.94
CA LEU A 237 -1.53 -8.46 -8.58
C LEU A 237 -1.76 -8.65 -7.08
N ARG A 238 -2.56 -9.67 -6.72
CA ARG A 238 -3.12 -9.86 -5.37
C ARG A 238 -2.07 -10.36 -4.37
N GLN A 239 -2.28 -10.00 -3.10
CA GLN A 239 -1.67 -10.65 -1.94
C GLN A 239 -2.57 -11.80 -1.48
N VAL A 240 -1.99 -12.73 -0.72
CA VAL A 240 -2.73 -13.84 -0.13
C VAL A 240 -2.62 -13.76 1.40
N PHE A 241 -3.72 -13.45 2.09
CA PHE A 241 -3.71 -13.30 3.54
C PHE A 241 -4.02 -14.59 4.30
N THR A 242 -4.83 -15.47 3.70
CA THR A 242 -5.16 -16.79 4.24
C THR A 242 -4.76 -17.90 3.26
N ALA A 243 -4.38 -19.06 3.78
CA ALA A 243 -4.25 -20.30 3.01
C ALA A 243 -5.48 -21.20 3.18
N ASP A 244 -6.42 -20.81 4.05
CA ASP A 244 -7.59 -21.59 4.46
C ASP A 244 -8.86 -20.81 4.09
N ALA A 245 -9.39 -21.09 2.90
CA ALA A 245 -10.63 -20.50 2.43
C ALA A 245 -11.84 -21.00 3.23
N GLU A 246 -11.81 -22.24 3.74
CA GLU A 246 -12.91 -22.83 4.51
C GLU A 246 -13.05 -22.15 5.88
N ALA A 247 -11.93 -21.89 6.57
CA ALA A 247 -11.94 -21.12 7.81
C ALA A 247 -12.45 -19.68 7.57
N TYR A 248 -12.05 -19.05 6.47
CA TYR A 248 -12.53 -17.73 6.10
C TYR A 248 -14.06 -17.71 5.87
N ASP A 249 -14.58 -18.66 5.10
CA ASP A 249 -16.03 -18.79 4.86
C ASP A 249 -16.79 -19.13 6.15
N GLY A 250 -16.20 -19.97 7.01
CA GLY A 250 -16.70 -20.28 8.34
C GLY A 250 -16.84 -19.02 9.20
N TYR A 251 -15.82 -18.17 9.21
CA TYR A 251 -15.84 -16.88 9.91
C TYR A 251 -16.94 -15.96 9.36
N VAL A 252 -17.04 -15.84 8.03
CA VAL A 252 -18.08 -15.02 7.38
C VAL A 252 -19.49 -15.51 7.75
N ALA A 253 -19.71 -16.82 7.77
CA ALA A 253 -20.99 -17.40 8.19
C ALA A 253 -21.28 -17.12 9.67
N ALA A 254 -20.29 -17.29 10.56
CA ALA A 254 -20.42 -16.99 11.98
C ALA A 254 -20.70 -15.51 12.23
N LEU A 255 -20.03 -14.61 11.49
CA LEU A 255 -20.26 -13.16 11.58
C LEU A 255 -21.69 -12.79 11.17
N ARG A 256 -22.23 -13.39 10.10
CA ARG A 256 -23.63 -13.18 9.68
C ARG A 256 -24.61 -13.62 10.76
N GLU A 257 -24.35 -14.74 11.45
CA GLU A 257 -25.20 -15.17 12.57
C GLU A 257 -25.08 -14.21 13.76
N SER A 258 -23.86 -13.78 14.10
CA SER A 258 -23.61 -12.80 15.17
C SER A 258 -24.37 -11.48 14.93
N LEU A 259 -24.37 -10.97 13.69
CA LEU A 259 -25.10 -9.76 13.29
C LEU A 259 -26.63 -9.93 13.35
N ARG A 260 -27.14 -11.17 13.29
CA ARG A 260 -28.56 -11.50 13.54
C ARG A 260 -28.90 -11.64 15.03
N GLY A 261 -27.94 -11.38 15.92
CA GLY A 261 -28.08 -11.62 17.35
C GLY A 261 -28.01 -13.10 17.75
N ARG A 262 -27.49 -13.97 16.87
CA ARG A 262 -27.36 -15.41 17.11
C ARG A 262 -25.89 -15.79 17.30
N GLY A 263 -25.57 -16.45 18.42
CA GLY A 263 -24.21 -16.85 18.74
C GLY A 263 -23.38 -15.76 19.43
N PRO A 264 -22.06 -15.95 19.57
CA PRO A 264 -21.20 -15.00 20.26
C PRO A 264 -21.08 -13.69 19.47
N ARG A 265 -20.84 -12.59 20.18
CA ARG A 265 -20.52 -11.30 19.56
C ARG A 265 -19.18 -11.38 18.84
N MET A 266 -19.14 -10.95 17.59
CA MET A 266 -17.94 -10.98 16.75
C MET A 266 -17.40 -9.61 16.34
N THR A 267 -18.11 -8.52 16.70
CA THR A 267 -17.75 -7.17 16.26
C THR A 267 -17.75 -6.15 17.39
N TRP A 268 -16.81 -5.20 17.33
CA TRP A 268 -16.78 -4.05 18.22
C TRP A 268 -17.84 -3.02 17.82
N GLY A 269 -18.47 -2.38 18.82
CA GLY A 269 -19.34 -1.22 18.61
C GLY A 269 -20.49 -1.40 17.61
N GLY A 270 -20.93 -2.62 17.31
CA GLY A 270 -21.97 -2.87 16.31
C GLY A 270 -21.52 -2.72 14.85
N ASN A 271 -20.20 -2.71 14.60
CA ASN A 271 -19.66 -2.64 13.24
C ASN A 271 -20.20 -3.81 12.39
N THR A 272 -20.80 -3.51 11.24
CA THR A 272 -21.41 -4.49 10.34
C THR A 272 -20.50 -4.90 9.19
N PHE A 273 -19.32 -4.28 9.05
CA PHE A 273 -18.41 -4.50 7.92
C PHE A 273 -19.06 -4.27 6.54
N GLY A 274 -20.01 -3.33 6.47
CA GLY A 274 -20.73 -2.98 5.26
C GLY A 274 -21.90 -3.90 4.93
N TYR A 275 -22.20 -4.90 5.77
CA TYR A 275 -23.46 -5.62 5.65
C TYR A 275 -24.66 -4.71 5.95
N GLN A 276 -25.73 -4.92 5.20
CA GLN A 276 -27.06 -4.40 5.50
C GLN A 276 -27.76 -5.40 6.41
N VAL A 277 -28.27 -4.94 7.55
CA VAL A 277 -28.95 -5.76 8.55
C VAL A 277 -30.37 -5.26 8.72
N ASP A 278 -31.35 -6.13 8.47
CA ASP A 278 -32.78 -5.85 8.59
C ASP A 278 -33.53 -7.07 9.15
N ASP A 279 -34.85 -6.96 9.29
CA ASP A 279 -35.72 -8.03 9.84
C ASP A 279 -35.69 -9.33 9.01
N THR A 280 -35.31 -9.25 7.74
CA THR A 280 -35.21 -10.40 6.84
C THR A 280 -33.83 -11.07 6.88
N GLY A 281 -32.80 -10.37 7.39
CA GLY A 281 -31.49 -10.95 7.67
C GLY A 281 -30.31 -10.00 7.43
N VAL A 282 -29.20 -10.60 6.96
CA VAL A 282 -27.92 -9.92 6.74
C VAL A 282 -27.57 -10.07 5.27
N HIS A 283 -27.48 -8.95 4.56
CA HIS A 283 -27.38 -8.88 3.09
C HIS A 283 -26.13 -8.14 2.63
N GLY A 284 -25.70 -8.46 1.40
CA GLY A 284 -24.54 -7.87 0.75
C GLY A 284 -23.25 -8.68 0.91
N THR A 285 -22.15 -8.07 0.47
CA THR A 285 -20.79 -8.60 0.52
C THR A 285 -19.98 -7.74 1.49
N PRO A 286 -19.22 -8.33 2.42
CA PRO A 286 -18.47 -7.54 3.38
C PRO A 286 -17.35 -6.76 2.69
N VAL A 287 -17.01 -5.58 3.20
CA VAL A 287 -15.94 -4.72 2.65
C VAL A 287 -14.57 -5.41 2.64
N PHE A 288 -14.43 -6.48 3.42
CA PHE A 288 -13.20 -7.20 3.62
C PHE A 288 -13.10 -8.52 2.82
N HIS A 289 -14.08 -8.83 1.94
CA HIS A 289 -14.15 -10.07 1.14
C HIS A 289 -12.83 -10.44 0.43
N LYS A 290 -12.04 -9.44 0.03
CA LYS A 290 -10.73 -9.60 -0.63
C LYS A 290 -9.70 -10.39 0.20
N TYR A 291 -9.81 -10.43 1.53
CA TYR A 291 -8.85 -11.16 2.37
C TYR A 291 -9.03 -12.68 2.29
N GLY A 292 -10.18 -13.18 1.80
CA GLY A 292 -10.42 -14.61 1.54
C GLY A 292 -9.79 -15.15 0.26
N ASN A 293 -9.11 -14.30 -0.53
CA ASN A 293 -8.48 -14.73 -1.78
C ASN A 293 -7.25 -15.62 -1.51
N THR A 294 -7.23 -16.80 -2.14
CA THR A 294 -6.11 -17.76 -2.09
C THR A 294 -5.28 -17.83 -3.37
N VAL A 295 -5.70 -17.12 -4.44
CA VAL A 295 -4.99 -17.08 -5.72
C VAL A 295 -3.73 -16.23 -5.61
N THR A 296 -2.58 -16.83 -5.92
CA THR A 296 -1.28 -16.16 -5.88
C THR A 296 -1.04 -15.28 -7.11
N ALA A 297 -0.18 -14.26 -6.95
CA ALA A 297 0.12 -13.27 -7.99
C ALA A 297 0.69 -13.87 -9.29
N ASP A 298 1.53 -14.90 -9.18
CA ASP A 298 2.11 -15.64 -10.31
C ASP A 298 1.04 -16.40 -11.11
N ARG A 299 0.05 -17.00 -10.44
CA ARG A 299 -1.09 -17.65 -11.11
C ARG A 299 -1.99 -16.64 -11.82
N MET A 300 -2.30 -15.53 -11.15
CA MET A 300 -3.06 -14.43 -11.75
C MET A 300 -2.34 -13.85 -12.98
N LEU A 301 -1.02 -13.74 -12.92
CA LEU A 301 -0.20 -13.28 -14.04
C LEU A 301 -0.21 -14.29 -15.20
N ASP A 302 -0.02 -15.58 -14.93
CA ASP A 302 -0.08 -16.62 -15.97
C ASP A 302 -1.46 -16.66 -16.65
N GLU A 303 -2.54 -16.52 -15.86
CA GLU A 303 -3.91 -16.44 -16.38
C GLU A 303 -4.09 -15.22 -17.30
N LEU A 304 -3.60 -14.04 -16.91
CA LEU A 304 -3.64 -12.86 -17.77
C LEU A 304 -2.87 -13.06 -19.08
N LEU A 305 -1.64 -13.58 -18.99
CA LEU A 305 -0.77 -13.76 -20.16
C LEU A 305 -1.30 -14.80 -21.14
N THR A 306 -2.00 -15.82 -20.64
CA THR A 306 -2.60 -16.88 -21.44
C THR A 306 -4.04 -16.59 -21.86
N ALA A 307 -4.68 -15.57 -21.29
CA ALA A 307 -6.05 -15.20 -21.62
C ALA A 307 -6.19 -14.84 -23.11
N PRO A 308 -7.25 -15.31 -23.78
CA PRO A 308 -7.48 -15.02 -25.19
C PRO A 308 -7.95 -13.59 -25.38
N LEU A 309 -7.44 -12.92 -26.42
CA LEU A 309 -7.89 -11.61 -26.88
C LEU A 309 -8.95 -11.77 -27.99
N PRO A 310 -10.23 -11.48 -27.75
CA PRO A 310 -11.30 -11.65 -28.74
C PRO A 310 -11.06 -10.90 -30.06
N ALA A 311 -10.45 -9.70 -30.01
CA ALA A 311 -10.17 -8.90 -31.20
C ALA A 311 -8.97 -9.38 -32.03
N HIS A 312 -8.24 -10.39 -31.58
CA HIS A 312 -7.02 -10.89 -32.25
C HIS A 312 -7.08 -12.41 -32.46
N ASP A 313 -8.20 -12.90 -33.01
CA ASP A 313 -8.43 -14.32 -33.30
C ASP A 313 -8.28 -15.23 -32.08
N ARG A 314 -8.57 -14.69 -30.89
CA ARG A 314 -8.44 -15.37 -29.59
C ARG A 314 -7.00 -15.83 -29.28
N ARG A 315 -5.99 -15.28 -29.95
CA ARG A 315 -4.59 -15.42 -29.54
C ARG A 315 -4.42 -14.89 -28.12
N SER A 316 -3.49 -15.49 -27.38
CA SER A 316 -3.24 -15.08 -26.00
C SER A 316 -2.65 -13.67 -25.92
N VAL A 317 -2.83 -13.00 -24.77
CA VAL A 317 -2.20 -11.70 -24.48
C VAL A 317 -0.69 -11.73 -24.78
N ALA A 318 0.02 -12.74 -24.28
CA ALA A 318 1.46 -12.87 -24.50
C ALA A 318 1.83 -13.01 -25.99
N GLN A 319 1.09 -13.81 -26.75
CA GLN A 319 1.33 -13.96 -28.19
C GLN A 319 1.16 -12.65 -28.94
N VAL A 320 0.06 -11.92 -28.70
CA VAL A 320 -0.19 -10.66 -29.40
C VAL A 320 0.84 -9.60 -29.05
N ILE A 321 1.23 -9.49 -27.78
CA ILE A 321 2.29 -8.56 -27.36
C ILE A 321 3.63 -8.92 -28.03
N GLY A 322 4.00 -10.21 -28.01
CA GLY A 322 5.25 -10.69 -28.60
C GLY A 322 5.31 -10.53 -30.12
N ASP A 323 4.24 -10.86 -30.84
CA ASP A 323 4.15 -10.72 -32.30
C ASP A 323 4.28 -9.26 -32.76
N ASN A 324 3.87 -8.30 -31.91
CA ASN A 324 3.97 -6.87 -32.17
C ASN A 324 5.27 -6.24 -31.63
N LEU A 325 6.22 -7.05 -31.13
CA LEU A 325 7.51 -6.60 -30.58
C LEU A 325 7.36 -5.54 -29.48
N LEU A 326 6.29 -5.61 -28.70
CA LEU A 326 6.07 -4.76 -27.54
C LEU A 326 6.73 -5.38 -26.32
N GLN A 327 7.48 -4.57 -25.57
CA GLN A 327 7.96 -4.95 -24.25
C GLN A 327 6.82 -4.79 -23.24
N LEU A 328 6.51 -5.85 -22.50
CA LEU A 328 5.51 -5.80 -21.43
C LEU A 328 6.11 -5.24 -20.14
N TRP A 329 5.53 -4.17 -19.62
CA TRP A 329 5.87 -3.64 -18.30
C TRP A 329 4.81 -4.02 -17.27
N LEU A 330 5.26 -4.33 -16.04
CA LEU A 330 4.39 -4.60 -14.90
C LEU A 330 4.86 -3.79 -13.69
N GLU A 331 3.91 -3.32 -12.88
CA GLU A 331 4.18 -2.53 -11.67
C GLU A 331 3.81 -3.30 -10.36
N PRO A 332 4.30 -4.53 -10.11
CA PRO A 332 3.93 -5.24 -8.90
C PRO A 332 4.51 -4.56 -7.66
N GLY A 333 3.63 -4.18 -6.74
CA GLY A 333 3.99 -3.67 -5.43
C GLY A 333 3.62 -4.66 -4.33
N LYS A 334 2.31 -4.79 -4.10
CA LYS A 334 1.74 -5.65 -3.06
C LYS A 334 2.20 -7.10 -3.17
N SER A 335 2.22 -7.65 -4.38
CA SER A 335 2.64 -9.03 -4.65
C SER A 335 4.14 -9.27 -4.43
N LEU A 336 5.00 -8.27 -4.67
CA LEU A 336 6.42 -8.40 -4.33
C LEU A 336 6.64 -8.34 -2.82
N ALA A 337 5.91 -7.48 -2.13
CA ALA A 337 5.95 -7.35 -0.68
C ALA A 337 5.13 -8.43 0.07
N ASP A 338 4.48 -9.35 -0.62
CA ASP A 338 3.58 -10.34 0.01
C ASP A 338 4.34 -11.24 0.99
N HIS A 339 3.89 -11.24 2.25
CA HIS A 339 4.54 -11.85 3.40
C HIS A 339 5.99 -11.41 3.67
N ALA A 340 6.50 -10.38 2.99
CA ALA A 340 7.87 -9.89 3.16
C ALA A 340 8.00 -8.94 4.37
N GLY A 341 7.03 -8.93 5.28
CA GLY A 341 7.14 -8.20 6.53
C GLY A 341 6.08 -8.55 7.56
N ILE A 342 6.43 -8.28 8.82
CA ILE A 342 5.57 -8.41 10.00
C ILE A 342 5.75 -7.18 10.89
N THR A 343 4.76 -6.90 11.72
CA THR A 343 4.86 -5.89 12.78
C THR A 343 4.74 -6.56 14.13
N VAL A 344 5.67 -6.27 15.03
CA VAL A 344 5.67 -6.77 16.41
C VAL A 344 5.30 -5.62 17.34
N ALA A 345 4.40 -5.87 18.28
CA ALA A 345 3.99 -4.94 19.33
C ALA A 345 3.90 -5.69 20.67
N ALA A 346 4.19 -5.00 21.76
CA ALA A 346 4.05 -5.53 23.10
C ALA A 346 2.65 -5.25 23.65
N VAL A 347 2.14 -6.20 24.43
CA VAL A 347 0.94 -6.00 25.23
C VAL A 347 1.29 -5.11 26.41
N GLU A 348 0.61 -3.96 26.52
CA GLU A 348 0.74 -3.04 27.64
C GLU A 348 -0.12 -3.51 28.81
N PHE A 349 -1.40 -3.79 28.52
CA PHE A 349 -2.35 -4.29 29.50
C PHE A 349 -3.56 -4.95 28.83
N VAL A 350 -4.31 -5.69 29.63
CA VAL A 350 -5.59 -6.28 29.26
C VAL A 350 -6.68 -5.79 30.21
N LYS A 351 -7.84 -5.41 29.68
CA LYS A 351 -8.99 -4.96 30.48
C LYS A 351 -10.30 -5.50 29.93
N ASN A 352 -11.35 -5.41 30.74
CA ASN A 352 -12.72 -5.61 30.26
C ASN A 352 -13.37 -4.27 29.93
N ALA A 353 -14.03 -4.21 28.79
CA ALA A 353 -14.90 -3.11 28.42
C ALA A 353 -16.21 -3.15 29.23
N ALA A 354 -16.96 -2.04 29.22
CA ALA A 354 -18.23 -1.95 29.94
C ALA A 354 -19.28 -2.98 29.49
N ASP A 355 -19.18 -3.43 28.24
CA ASP A 355 -20.05 -4.45 27.66
C ASP A 355 -19.53 -5.90 27.87
N GLY A 356 -18.48 -6.07 28.69
CA GLY A 356 -17.87 -7.36 29.01
C GLY A 356 -16.83 -7.87 28.01
N SER A 357 -16.58 -7.16 26.91
CA SER A 357 -15.57 -7.56 25.93
C SER A 357 -14.15 -7.44 26.48
N THR A 358 -13.28 -8.40 26.14
CA THR A 358 -11.86 -8.33 26.50
C THR A 358 -11.09 -7.46 25.49
N LEU A 359 -10.45 -6.41 25.99
CA LEU A 359 -9.58 -5.50 25.24
C LEU A 359 -8.13 -5.74 25.60
N VAL A 360 -7.29 -5.89 24.59
CA VAL A 360 -5.83 -5.99 24.70
C VAL A 360 -5.25 -4.72 24.10
N ASN A 361 -4.62 -3.89 24.94
CA ASN A 361 -3.97 -2.66 24.52
C ASN A 361 -2.50 -2.93 24.19
N LEU A 362 -2.05 -2.43 23.05
CA LEU A 362 -0.69 -2.60 22.52
C LEU A 362 0.07 -1.27 22.54
N ASP A 363 1.40 -1.34 22.60
CA ASP A 363 2.33 -0.20 22.46
C ASP A 363 2.44 0.33 21.01
N LEU A 364 1.35 0.25 20.24
CA LEU A 364 1.31 0.50 18.81
C LEU A 364 0.01 1.23 18.47
N SER A 365 0.04 2.19 17.55
CA SER A 365 -1.20 2.75 16.99
C SER A 365 -1.72 1.91 15.83
N ARG A 366 -3.05 1.87 15.67
CA ARG A 366 -3.76 1.32 14.50
C ARG A 366 -3.12 1.73 13.18
N ASP A 367 -2.75 3.00 13.04
CA ASP A 367 -2.21 3.57 11.79
C ASP A 367 -0.86 2.98 11.37
N CYS A 368 -0.22 2.16 12.22
CA CYS A 368 1.03 1.47 11.92
C CYS A 368 0.82 0.02 11.43
N VAL A 369 -0.41 -0.49 11.42
CA VAL A 369 -0.75 -1.86 10.95
C VAL A 369 -1.97 -1.92 10.04
N THR A 370 -2.69 -0.81 9.86
CA THR A 370 -3.87 -0.75 8.98
C THR A 370 -3.65 0.22 7.81
N PRO A 371 -3.83 -0.23 6.56
CA PRO A 371 -3.75 0.63 5.39
C PRO A 371 -5.03 1.46 5.27
N ALA A 372 -4.88 2.78 5.34
CA ALA A 372 -5.99 3.73 5.47
C ALA A 372 -6.93 3.33 6.63
N ASP A 373 -8.24 3.28 6.37
CA ASP A 373 -9.27 2.95 7.37
C ASP A 373 -9.68 1.46 7.38
N GLN A 374 -8.94 0.59 6.69
CA GLN A 374 -9.30 -0.83 6.60
C GLN A 374 -8.42 -1.69 7.49
N GLU A 375 -9.02 -2.35 8.48
CA GLU A 375 -8.33 -3.38 9.25
C GLU A 375 -8.01 -4.61 8.38
N VAL A 376 -7.07 -5.42 8.87
CA VAL A 376 -6.66 -6.67 8.23
C VAL A 376 -7.46 -7.81 8.84
N MET A 377 -8.15 -8.59 8.00
CA MET A 377 -9.01 -9.67 8.47
C MET A 377 -8.24 -10.99 8.55
N VAL A 378 -7.26 -11.03 9.45
CA VAL A 378 -6.56 -12.24 9.90
C VAL A 378 -6.18 -12.09 11.37
N ASP A 379 -6.21 -13.20 12.10
CA ASP A 379 -5.75 -13.27 13.48
C ASP A 379 -4.23 -13.07 13.53
N PRO A 380 -3.72 -12.12 14.32
CA PRO A 380 -2.29 -12.02 14.60
C PRO A 380 -1.83 -13.20 15.46
N LEU A 381 -0.51 -13.38 15.48
CA LEU A 381 0.13 -14.42 16.29
C LEU A 381 0.47 -13.87 17.67
N LEU A 382 0.39 -14.72 18.69
CA LEU A 382 0.77 -14.37 20.06
C LEU A 382 2.03 -15.13 20.46
N LEU A 383 3.03 -14.41 20.98
CA LEU A 383 4.27 -14.97 21.50
C LEU A 383 4.42 -14.61 22.99
N PRO A 384 4.89 -15.55 23.82
CA PRO A 384 5.07 -15.29 25.25
C PRO A 384 6.19 -14.29 25.52
N GLY A 385 5.98 -13.42 26.49
CA GLY A 385 6.96 -12.45 26.98
C GLY A 385 8.25 -13.07 27.52
N ALA A 386 9.23 -12.23 27.85
CA ALA A 386 10.53 -12.68 28.34
C ALA A 386 10.43 -13.57 29.59
N GLY A 387 11.20 -14.67 29.62
CA GLY A 387 11.22 -15.60 30.75
C GLY A 387 10.02 -16.54 30.85
N ARG A 388 9.08 -16.49 29.89
CA ARG A 388 7.88 -17.33 29.88
C ARG A 388 7.92 -18.35 28.73
N GLY A 389 7.46 -19.57 29.02
CA GLY A 389 7.26 -20.62 28.03
C GLY A 389 5.93 -20.45 27.29
N ALA A 390 5.75 -21.19 26.18
CA ALA A 390 4.45 -21.24 25.52
C ALA A 390 3.41 -21.84 26.49
N HIS A 391 2.36 -21.09 26.79
CA HIS A 391 1.25 -21.59 27.60
C HIS A 391 0.24 -22.26 26.66
N PRO A 392 -0.04 -23.58 26.78
CA PRO A 392 -1.25 -24.15 26.19
C PRO A 392 -2.44 -23.65 27.03
N GLY A 393 -2.86 -22.41 26.77
CA GLY A 393 -4.02 -21.80 27.41
C GLY A 393 -5.33 -22.19 26.74
N THR A 394 -6.44 -21.73 27.31
CA THR A 394 -7.75 -21.80 26.66
C THR A 394 -7.85 -20.68 25.63
N PRO A 395 -8.20 -20.98 24.36
CA PRO A 395 -8.38 -19.95 23.34
C PRO A 395 -9.41 -18.91 23.77
N VAL A 396 -9.10 -17.64 23.54
CA VAL A 396 -9.93 -16.49 23.94
C VAL A 396 -10.23 -15.59 22.75
N GLY A 397 -11.40 -14.95 22.77
CA GLY A 397 -11.76 -13.89 21.84
C GLY A 397 -11.43 -12.53 22.44
N VAL A 398 -10.69 -11.69 21.71
CA VAL A 398 -10.30 -10.34 22.17
C VAL A 398 -10.50 -9.31 21.05
N PHE A 399 -10.52 -8.04 21.43
CA PHE A 399 -10.33 -6.92 20.51
C PHE A 399 -9.00 -6.23 20.81
N LEU A 400 -8.29 -5.82 19.76
CA LEU A 400 -6.99 -5.17 19.89
C LEU A 400 -7.15 -3.66 19.79
N ALA A 401 -6.56 -2.93 20.72
CA ALA A 401 -6.55 -1.47 20.76
C ALA A 401 -5.11 -0.95 20.82
N GLY A 402 -4.90 0.27 20.31
CA GLY A 402 -3.61 0.93 20.34
C GLY A 402 -3.40 1.82 21.56
N GLN A 403 -2.42 2.71 21.43
CA GLN A 403 -1.91 3.58 22.50
C GLN A 403 -2.39 5.03 22.43
N LEU A 404 -3.09 5.44 21.37
CA LEU A 404 -3.59 6.81 21.23
C LEU A 404 -4.89 7.00 22.03
N CYS A 405 -5.06 8.21 22.56
CA CYS A 405 -6.29 8.61 23.26
C CYS A 405 -7.42 8.98 22.28
N LEU A 406 -7.77 8.05 21.39
CA LEU A 406 -8.78 8.20 20.35
C LEU A 406 -9.57 6.90 20.18
N GLU A 407 -10.91 6.99 20.11
CA GLU A 407 -11.76 5.80 19.85
C GLU A 407 -11.40 5.11 18.52
N ARG A 408 -10.95 5.89 17.52
CA ARG A 408 -10.49 5.35 16.23
C ARG A 408 -9.28 4.43 16.37
N ASP A 409 -8.47 4.56 17.42
CA ASP A 409 -7.26 3.76 17.64
C ASP A 409 -7.54 2.33 18.14
N LEU A 410 -8.73 1.82 17.85
CA LEU A 410 -9.03 0.40 17.92
C LEU A 410 -8.42 -0.31 16.70
N ILE A 411 -7.47 -1.22 16.89
CA ILE A 411 -6.77 -1.91 15.81
C ILE A 411 -7.71 -2.87 15.08
N THR A 412 -8.49 -3.66 15.83
CA THR A 412 -9.45 -4.63 15.26
C THR A 412 -10.87 -4.34 15.70
N ASN A 413 -11.80 -4.21 14.73
CA ASN A 413 -13.23 -4.29 15.04
C ASN A 413 -13.72 -5.73 14.99
N HIS A 414 -12.97 -6.65 14.39
CA HIS A 414 -13.30 -8.08 14.47
C HIS A 414 -12.79 -8.70 15.76
N LEU A 415 -13.53 -9.71 16.23
CA LEU A 415 -13.10 -10.54 17.36
C LEU A 415 -11.92 -11.41 16.90
N VAL A 416 -10.74 -11.11 17.45
CA VAL A 416 -9.51 -11.86 17.22
C VAL A 416 -9.49 -13.09 18.11
N ARG A 417 -9.05 -14.24 17.56
CA ARG A 417 -8.89 -15.48 18.32
C ARG A 417 -7.43 -15.71 18.68
N LEU A 418 -7.12 -15.64 19.98
CA LEU A 418 -5.77 -15.90 20.51
C LEU A 418 -5.72 -17.24 21.25
N PRO A 419 -4.56 -17.92 21.24
CA PRO A 419 -4.40 -19.23 21.88
C PRO A 419 -4.48 -19.19 23.42
N TRP A 420 -4.16 -18.05 24.03
CA TRP A 420 -4.34 -17.78 25.47
C TRP A 420 -4.65 -16.30 25.69
N LEU A 421 -5.10 -15.95 26.89
CA LEU A 421 -5.29 -14.56 27.31
C LEU A 421 -3.92 -13.88 27.45
N PRO A 422 -3.62 -12.83 26.65
CA PRO A 422 -2.32 -12.18 26.75
C PRO A 422 -2.10 -11.53 28.11
N GLU A 423 -0.83 -11.43 28.50
CA GLU A 423 -0.40 -10.68 29.67
C GLU A 423 0.52 -9.52 29.27
N PRO A 424 0.67 -8.48 30.11
CA PRO A 424 1.66 -7.43 29.89
C PRO A 424 3.06 -8.00 29.57
N GLY A 425 3.65 -7.53 28.48
CA GLY A 425 4.95 -7.97 27.98
C GLY A 425 4.90 -9.19 27.04
N ASP A 426 3.76 -9.85 26.84
CA ASP A 426 3.57 -10.74 25.68
C ASP A 426 3.64 -9.93 24.37
N LEU A 427 3.97 -10.60 23.26
CA LEU A 427 4.12 -9.94 21.97
C LEU A 427 3.02 -10.38 21.00
N VAL A 428 2.37 -9.41 20.38
CA VAL A 428 1.44 -9.61 19.27
C VAL A 428 2.18 -9.35 17.96
N VAL A 429 2.11 -10.31 17.04
CA VAL A 429 2.75 -10.24 15.72
C VAL A 429 1.68 -10.17 14.64
N PHE A 430 1.59 -9.03 13.98
CA PHE A 430 0.77 -8.82 12.80
C PHE A 430 1.50 -9.34 11.56
N PRO A 431 0.97 -10.36 10.87
CA PRO A 431 1.61 -10.92 9.68
C PRO A 431 1.30 -10.08 8.43
N ASN A 432 2.15 -10.20 7.42
CA ASN A 432 1.97 -9.62 6.08
C ASN A 432 1.79 -8.09 6.06
N THR A 433 2.56 -7.37 6.89
CA THR A 433 2.41 -5.91 7.04
C THR A 433 3.27 -5.08 6.08
N ALA A 434 4.03 -5.72 5.19
CA ALA A 434 4.93 -5.00 4.28
C ALA A 434 4.19 -4.21 3.19
N ALA A 435 2.99 -4.59 2.75
CA ALA A 435 2.31 -3.86 1.67
C ALA A 435 1.30 -2.85 2.21
N TYR A 436 1.69 -1.58 2.32
CA TYR A 436 0.90 -0.44 2.83
C TYR A 436 0.54 -0.47 4.32
N HIS A 437 0.50 -1.63 4.96
CA HIS A 437 0.08 -1.74 6.37
C HIS A 437 1.03 -1.01 7.33
N SER A 438 2.35 -1.07 7.10
CA SER A 438 3.34 -0.45 8.01
C SER A 438 3.55 1.06 7.82
N ASP A 439 3.29 1.60 6.62
CA ASP A 439 3.75 2.94 6.26
C ASP A 439 2.68 3.90 5.71
N LEU A 440 1.57 3.39 5.17
CA LEU A 440 0.64 4.22 4.39
C LEU A 440 -0.07 5.23 5.29
N SER A 441 -0.59 4.76 6.42
CA SER A 441 -1.28 5.58 7.42
C SER A 441 -0.35 6.09 8.53
N ALA A 442 0.90 5.62 8.57
CA ALA A 442 1.81 5.89 9.67
C ALA A 442 1.95 7.40 9.94
N ALA A 443 1.59 7.80 11.16
CA ALA A 443 1.55 9.17 11.62
C ALA A 443 2.30 9.32 12.95
N SER A 444 2.79 10.53 13.24
CA SER A 444 3.38 10.89 14.53
C SER A 444 2.38 11.58 15.43
N ALA A 445 1.16 11.03 15.50
CA ALA A 445 0.10 11.53 16.36
C ALA A 445 0.56 11.51 17.83
N ALA A 446 0.17 12.53 18.59
CA ALA A 446 0.61 12.73 19.99
C ALA A 446 2.14 12.65 20.20
N LEU A 447 2.93 13.00 19.18
CA LEU A 447 4.39 12.96 19.18
C LEU A 447 5.00 11.55 19.33
N HIS A 448 4.23 10.49 19.08
CA HIS A 448 4.80 9.15 18.97
C HIS A 448 5.74 9.08 17.76
N PRO A 449 6.97 8.56 17.92
CA PRO A 449 7.90 8.44 16.81
C PRO A 449 7.40 7.38 15.81
N PRO A 450 7.78 7.48 14.52
CA PRO A 450 7.55 6.40 13.57
C PRO A 450 8.19 5.10 14.07
N VAL A 451 7.47 3.99 13.88
CA VAL A 451 7.93 2.66 14.28
C VAL A 451 9.24 2.32 13.54
N PRO A 452 10.30 1.87 14.25
CA PRO A 452 11.56 1.50 13.62
C PRO A 452 11.36 0.34 12.66
N LYS A 453 12.08 0.40 11.53
CA LYS A 453 12.09 -0.65 10.51
C LYS A 453 13.43 -1.36 10.48
N LEU A 454 13.38 -2.68 10.50
CA LEU A 454 14.54 -3.55 10.57
C LEU A 454 14.48 -4.59 9.45
N ALA A 455 15.62 -4.86 8.83
CA ALA A 455 15.77 -5.93 7.86
C ALA A 455 16.22 -7.22 8.54
N VAL A 456 15.51 -8.31 8.25
CA VAL A 456 15.81 -9.66 8.72
C VAL A 456 16.30 -10.51 7.56
N THR A 457 17.44 -11.17 7.75
CA THR A 457 17.97 -12.15 6.80
C THR A 457 18.37 -13.44 7.50
N HIS A 458 18.32 -14.55 6.78
CA HIS A 458 18.76 -15.86 7.21
C HIS A 458 19.93 -16.32 6.34
N GLY A 459 21.04 -16.66 6.99
CA GLY A 459 22.24 -17.17 6.35
C GLY A 459 22.82 -18.38 7.10
N PRO A 460 24.06 -18.80 6.78
CA PRO A 460 24.70 -19.97 7.40
C PRO A 460 24.82 -19.89 8.93
N GLY A 461 24.87 -18.67 9.48
CA GLY A 461 24.95 -18.42 10.93
C GLY A 461 23.59 -18.20 11.62
N GLY A 462 22.48 -18.49 10.94
CA GLY A 462 21.13 -18.22 11.44
C GLY A 462 20.60 -16.85 11.02
N PHE A 463 19.64 -16.32 11.80
CA PHE A 463 19.02 -15.03 11.52
C PHE A 463 19.89 -13.85 11.96
N THR A 464 19.92 -12.81 11.14
CA THR A 464 20.52 -11.52 11.48
C THR A 464 19.51 -10.40 11.30
N VAL A 465 19.55 -9.43 12.22
CA VAL A 465 18.66 -8.26 12.21
C VAL A 465 19.49 -6.98 12.30
N CYS A 466 19.18 -6.04 11.40
CA CYS A 466 19.81 -4.73 11.36
C CYS A 466 18.78 -3.63 11.02
N PRO A 467 19.05 -2.35 11.32
CA PRO A 467 18.25 -1.25 10.81
C PRO A 467 18.09 -1.31 9.29
N ASP A 468 16.89 -1.00 8.79
CA ASP A 468 16.58 -1.02 7.34
C ASP A 468 17.53 -0.13 6.50
N SER A 469 18.01 0.98 7.10
CA SER A 469 19.02 1.87 6.52
C SER A 469 20.37 1.19 6.27
N ASP A 470 20.71 0.21 7.11
CA ASP A 470 22.03 -0.40 7.19
C ASP A 470 22.12 -1.66 6.33
N TYR A 471 20.98 -2.19 5.89
CA TYR A 471 20.91 -3.35 5.02
C TYR A 471 21.75 -3.18 3.75
N ARG A 472 22.41 -4.27 3.33
CA ARG A 472 23.16 -4.41 2.09
C ARG A 472 22.71 -5.71 1.41
N ALA A 473 22.38 -5.65 0.12
CA ALA A 473 22.02 -6.85 -0.63
C ALA A 473 23.26 -7.76 -0.82
N ALA A 474 23.05 -9.07 -0.72
CA ALA A 474 24.07 -10.05 -1.04
C ALA A 474 24.50 -9.92 -2.51
N GLY A 475 25.81 -9.89 -2.78
CA GLY A 475 26.35 -9.72 -4.13
C GLY A 475 26.53 -8.27 -4.59
N ALA A 476 26.20 -7.26 -3.77
CA ALA A 476 26.56 -5.88 -4.06
C ALA A 476 28.06 -5.65 -3.82
N THR A 477 28.91 -6.01 -4.80
CA THR A 477 30.26 -5.44 -4.86
C THR A 477 30.11 -3.94 -5.01
N THR A 478 30.52 -3.20 -3.99
CA THR A 478 30.72 -1.76 -4.10
C THR A 478 31.68 -1.52 -5.25
N ALA A 479 31.20 -0.97 -6.36
CA ALA A 479 32.06 -0.24 -7.27
C ALA A 479 32.54 0.98 -6.47
N THR A 480 33.70 0.82 -5.83
CA THR A 480 34.43 1.92 -5.23
C THR A 480 34.79 2.86 -6.37
N VAL A 481 33.98 3.92 -6.55
CA VAL A 481 34.40 5.04 -7.37
C VAL A 481 35.64 5.59 -6.68
N GLY A 482 36.79 5.37 -7.30
CA GLY A 482 38.07 5.84 -6.81
C GLY A 482 37.98 7.34 -6.54
N SER A 483 38.27 7.74 -5.30
CA SER A 483 38.49 9.12 -4.94
C SER A 483 39.82 9.58 -5.56
N SER A 484 39.79 9.91 -6.86
CA SER A 484 40.85 10.69 -7.49
C SER A 484 40.48 12.17 -7.42
N GLY A 485 41.08 12.84 -6.43
CA GLY A 485 41.52 14.24 -6.48
C GLY A 485 40.53 15.29 -6.99
N PHE A 486 39.70 15.82 -6.10
CA PHE A 486 39.23 17.21 -6.16
C PHE A 486 39.15 17.78 -4.74
N ALA A 487 40.32 17.95 -4.14
CA ALA A 487 40.51 18.76 -2.95
C ALA A 487 41.75 19.62 -3.21
N ASP A 488 41.54 20.74 -3.91
CA ASP A 488 42.30 21.97 -3.71
C ASP A 488 41.80 23.03 -4.70
N ARG A 489 41.05 24.02 -4.17
CA ARG A 489 41.15 25.46 -4.46
C ARG A 489 39.89 26.19 -4.00
N LEU A 490 40.11 27.16 -3.10
CA LEU A 490 39.41 28.43 -2.82
C LEU A 490 39.39 28.63 -1.28
N HIS A 491 40.45 29.20 -0.68
CA HIS A 491 40.58 30.63 -0.31
C HIS A 491 39.26 31.20 0.27
N SER A 492 39.08 31.26 1.59
CA SER A 492 39.57 32.31 2.52
C SER A 492 38.99 33.71 2.25
N ASP A 493 37.88 34.06 2.92
CA ASP A 493 37.75 35.35 3.63
C ASP A 493 36.62 35.27 4.69
N PRO A 494 36.78 35.83 5.91
CA PRO A 494 35.87 35.62 7.04
C PRO A 494 35.11 36.89 7.45
N THR A 495 33.78 36.87 7.47
CA THR A 495 33.00 37.78 8.33
C THR A 495 31.65 37.17 8.66
N VAL A 496 31.43 36.80 9.94
CA VAL A 496 30.22 37.00 10.78
C VAL A 496 30.33 36.04 11.99
N PRO A 497 30.28 36.53 13.25
CA PRO A 497 30.53 35.71 14.44
C PRO A 497 29.29 34.91 14.91
N PRO A 498 29.47 33.85 15.72
CA PRO A 498 28.40 32.96 16.15
C PRO A 498 27.59 33.55 17.31
N VAL A 499 26.28 33.30 17.32
CA VAL A 499 25.41 33.58 18.47
C VAL A 499 25.49 32.41 19.45
N THR A 500 26.11 32.68 20.60
CA THR A 500 26.11 31.82 21.78
C THR A 500 24.82 31.93 22.56
N THR A 501 24.33 30.78 23.01
CA THR A 501 23.30 30.60 24.04
C THR A 501 23.81 31.07 25.41
N ALA A 502 22.94 31.76 26.17
CA ALA A 502 23.14 31.97 27.60
C ALA A 502 21.78 32.00 28.32
N ALA A 503 21.68 31.16 29.35
CA ALA A 503 20.66 31.17 30.38
C ALA A 503 21.07 32.12 31.53
N ALA A 504 20.11 32.72 32.24
CA ALA A 504 19.96 32.67 33.71
C ALA A 504 19.18 33.87 34.31
N ALA A 505 18.11 33.53 35.04
CA ALA A 505 17.69 33.97 36.38
C ALA A 505 17.78 35.44 36.86
N SER A 506 16.65 35.95 37.40
CA SER A 506 16.43 36.41 38.80
C SER A 506 15.03 37.05 38.92
N GLY A 507 14.16 36.62 39.85
CA GLY A 507 13.81 37.30 41.12
C GLY A 507 12.85 38.50 40.94
N GLY A 508 11.76 38.76 41.66
CA GLY A 508 11.01 38.14 42.76
C GLY A 508 9.80 39.05 43.11
N THR A 509 8.85 38.50 43.86
CA THR A 509 7.83 39.16 44.73
C THR A 509 6.79 40.16 44.15
N ASN A 510 5.50 39.78 44.21
CA ASN A 510 4.43 40.35 45.06
C ASN A 510 3.03 40.29 44.41
N VAL A 511 2.06 39.82 45.20
CA VAL A 511 0.60 39.88 44.97
C VAL A 511 0.08 41.17 45.63
N PRO A 512 -0.90 41.89 45.04
CA PRO A 512 -2.28 41.80 45.56
C PRO A 512 -3.40 41.93 44.50
N GLU A 513 -4.55 41.31 44.75
CA GLU A 513 -5.84 41.70 44.12
C GLU A 513 -6.31 43.08 44.63
N PRO A 514 -7.21 43.78 43.91
CA PRO A 514 -8.64 43.73 44.27
C PRO A 514 -9.66 43.90 43.11
N GLY A 515 -10.80 43.21 43.24
CA GLY A 515 -12.18 43.76 43.28
C GLY A 515 -12.73 44.78 42.26
N ALA A 516 -13.77 44.32 41.54
CA ALA A 516 -15.12 44.92 41.41
C ALA A 516 -15.50 45.92 40.28
N ALA A 517 -16.40 45.41 39.40
CA ALA A 517 -17.77 45.88 39.11
C ALA A 517 -18.09 46.90 37.99
N LEU A 518 -19.35 46.73 37.48
CA LEU A 518 -20.21 47.53 36.56
C LEU A 518 -20.26 46.98 35.11
N SER A 519 -21.38 46.60 34.47
CA SER A 519 -22.83 46.70 34.76
C SER A 519 -23.63 45.79 33.80
N VAL A 520 -24.80 45.30 34.25
CA VAL A 520 -25.92 44.70 33.46
C VAL A 520 -26.93 45.84 33.15
N PRO A 521 -27.86 45.79 32.14
CA PRO A 521 -28.99 44.85 31.97
C PRO A 521 -29.16 44.37 30.51
N GLY A 522 -29.84 43.28 30.11
CA GLY A 522 -30.85 42.43 30.73
C GLY A 522 -32.14 42.48 29.91
N THR A 523 -32.39 41.47 29.04
CA THR A 523 -33.77 41.09 28.66
C THR A 523 -33.85 39.63 28.18
N THR A 524 -34.58 38.82 28.96
CA THR A 524 -35.11 37.48 28.67
C THR A 524 -36.28 37.51 27.69
N VAL A 525 -36.39 36.54 26.77
CA VAL A 525 -37.67 35.87 26.38
C VAL A 525 -37.39 34.43 25.93
N ARG A 526 -38.22 33.47 26.40
CA ARG A 526 -38.31 32.06 26.01
C ARG A 526 -38.97 31.89 24.64
N GLY A 527 -38.60 30.85 23.88
CA GLY A 527 -39.43 30.40 22.74
C GLY A 527 -38.84 29.21 21.99
N SER A 528 -39.58 28.10 22.04
CA SER A 528 -39.43 26.84 21.28
C SER A 528 -39.29 27.02 19.77
N GLY A 529 -38.53 26.12 19.12
CA GLY A 529 -38.56 25.96 17.67
C GLY A 529 -37.63 24.84 17.20
N GLU A 530 -38.22 23.71 16.85
CA GLU A 530 -37.60 22.60 16.10
C GLU A 530 -36.97 23.12 14.79
N VAL A 531 -35.81 22.57 14.42
CA VAL A 531 -35.22 22.75 13.09
C VAL A 531 -35.17 21.40 12.39
N SER A 532 -35.99 21.28 11.35
CA SER A 532 -36.09 20.13 10.45
C SER A 532 -34.80 19.86 9.65
N PRO A 533 -34.55 18.59 9.24
CA PRO A 533 -33.46 18.24 8.33
C PRO A 533 -33.77 18.60 6.85
N PRO A 534 -32.75 18.65 5.98
CA PRO A 534 -32.87 19.17 4.61
C PRO A 534 -33.64 18.24 3.66
N ALA A 535 -34.26 18.88 2.65
CA ALA A 535 -35.17 18.30 1.68
C ALA A 535 -34.54 17.22 0.77
N THR A 536 -35.30 16.14 0.59
CA THR A 536 -35.08 15.04 -0.36
C THR A 536 -35.40 15.45 -1.80
N VAL A 537 -34.51 15.06 -2.72
CA VAL A 537 -34.70 15.18 -4.19
C VAL A 537 -35.69 14.09 -4.65
N PRO A 538 -36.69 14.39 -5.49
CA PRO A 538 -37.65 13.39 -5.97
C PRO A 538 -37.06 12.46 -7.04
N PRO A 539 -37.54 11.20 -7.15
CA PRO A 539 -37.06 10.25 -8.15
C PRO A 539 -37.59 10.54 -9.56
N VAL A 540 -36.75 10.23 -10.55
CA VAL A 540 -37.06 10.22 -12.00
C VAL A 540 -37.91 8.98 -12.32
N PRO A 541 -38.99 9.06 -13.11
CA PRO A 541 -39.84 7.91 -13.41
C PRO A 541 -39.23 7.00 -14.49
N ASP A 542 -39.29 5.68 -14.23
CA ASP A 542 -38.91 4.61 -15.14
C ASP A 542 -39.81 4.54 -16.38
N ALA A 543 -39.18 4.36 -17.55
CA ALA A 543 -39.85 4.09 -18.81
C ALA A 543 -40.21 2.59 -18.92
N ALA A 544 -41.51 2.32 -19.13
CA ALA A 544 -42.04 0.99 -19.41
C ALA A 544 -41.71 0.52 -20.85
N PRO A 545 -41.59 -0.80 -21.10
CA PRO A 545 -41.20 -1.35 -22.40
C PRO A 545 -42.39 -1.43 -23.36
N THR A 546 -42.19 -1.01 -24.61
CA THR A 546 -43.12 -1.24 -25.71
C THR A 546 -42.87 -2.59 -26.37
N SER A 547 -43.96 -3.35 -26.51
CA SER A 547 -44.08 -4.58 -27.29
C SER A 547 -44.53 -4.25 -28.73
N GLY A 548 -44.11 -5.11 -29.67
CA GLY A 548 -44.57 -5.13 -31.07
C GLY A 548 -43.38 -5.43 -32.01
N GLY A 549 -43.32 -6.50 -32.80
CA GLY A 549 -44.38 -7.34 -33.32
C GLY A 549 -44.73 -6.99 -34.78
N ARG A 550 -43.74 -6.97 -35.69
CA ARG A 550 -43.73 -7.53 -37.05
C ARG A 550 -42.54 -7.02 -37.84
#